data_AF-A0A8W8NNC3-F1
#
_entry.id   AF-A0A8W8NNC3-F1
#
_cell.length_a   1.000
_cell.length_b   1.000
_cell.length_c   1.000
_cell.angle_alpha   90.00
_cell.angle_beta   90.00
_cell.angle_gamma   90.00
#
_symmetry.space_group_name_H-M   'P 1'
#
loop_
_entity.id
_entity.type
_entity.pdbx_description
1 polymer ?
#
loop_
_entity_poly.entity_id
_entity_poly.type
_entity_poly.pdbx_seq_one_letter_code
_entity_poly.pdbx_strand_id
1 'polypeptide(L)'
;MGKKVDVTLWREMAEDDLKIGQYLSISHCMLNEWQLHRSLNTTRNSKIQITQTLTTTLRGNIDFITLNDIAVEFALKVDSKEQCQDFSVYFAIIRSVFPETLQVRLEDLENYLLQKLPTLVELIAQGSNVQNMHLI
;
A
#
# COMPACT_ATOMS: atom_id res chain seq x y z
N MET A 1 7.47 -4.79 -9.63
CA MET A 1 7.66 -3.32 -9.81
C MET A 1 6.31 -2.70 -10.12
N GLY A 2 5.72 -1.99 -9.16
CA GLY A 2 4.47 -1.25 -9.39
C GLY A 2 4.69 -0.13 -10.40
N LYS A 3 3.79 0.01 -11.38
CA LYS A 3 3.82 1.13 -12.33
C LYS A 3 3.33 2.38 -11.60
N LYS A 4 4.23 3.33 -11.35
CA LYS A 4 3.89 4.64 -10.79
C LYS A 4 3.42 5.58 -11.92
N VAL A 5 2.49 6.47 -11.62
CA VAL A 5 2.01 7.53 -12.51
C VAL A 5 2.01 8.82 -11.71
N ASP A 6 2.61 9.86 -12.27
CA ASP A 6 2.65 11.17 -11.62
C ASP A 6 1.31 11.88 -11.76
N VAL A 7 0.91 12.64 -10.75
CA VAL A 7 -0.28 13.49 -10.82
C VAL A 7 0.16 14.95 -10.72
N THR A 8 -0.15 15.74 -11.75
CA THR A 8 0.16 17.18 -11.77
C THR A 8 -1.09 17.97 -11.44
N LEU A 9 -1.04 18.71 -10.32
CA LEU A 9 -2.09 19.64 -9.91
C LEU A 9 -1.80 21.03 -10.48
N TRP A 10 -2.81 21.67 -11.07
CA TRP A 10 -2.69 22.98 -11.69
C TRP A 10 -3.60 24.02 -11.02
N ARG A 11 -3.14 25.28 -11.01
CA ARG A 11 -3.91 26.46 -10.55
C ARG A 11 -4.32 26.33 -9.08
N GLU A 12 -5.57 26.62 -8.75
CA GLU A 12 -6.12 26.54 -7.39
C GLU A 12 -5.88 25.19 -6.71
N MET A 13 -5.87 24.08 -7.46
CA MET A 13 -5.62 22.74 -6.89
C MET A 13 -4.15 22.52 -6.49
N ALA A 14 -3.21 23.33 -7.00
CA ALA A 14 -1.82 23.28 -6.56
C ALA A 14 -1.62 23.94 -5.18
N GLU A 15 -2.61 24.70 -4.73
CA GLU A 15 -2.61 25.39 -3.43
C GLU A 15 -3.38 24.61 -2.35
N ASP A 16 -4.01 23.48 -2.70
CA ASP A 16 -4.71 22.61 -1.74
C ASP A 16 -3.73 22.07 -0.67
N ASP A 17 -4.10 22.15 0.62
CA ASP A 17 -3.32 21.61 1.75
C ASP A 17 -3.42 20.08 1.83
N LEU A 18 -2.81 19.40 0.85
CA LEU A 18 -2.70 17.95 0.80
C LEU A 18 -1.54 17.46 1.65
N LYS A 19 -1.79 16.43 2.45
CA LYS A 19 -0.82 15.87 3.40
C LYS A 19 -0.40 14.47 2.99
N ILE A 20 0.87 14.17 3.21
CA ILE A 20 1.42 12.82 3.02
C ILE A 20 0.59 11.83 3.86
N GLY A 21 0.17 10.73 3.23
CA GLY A 21 -0.66 9.69 3.85
C GLY A 21 -2.17 9.85 3.64
N GLN A 22 -2.64 10.95 3.02
CA GLN A 22 -4.05 11.09 2.64
C GLN A 22 -4.40 10.24 1.41
N TYR A 23 -5.60 9.68 1.42
CA TYR A 23 -6.18 9.05 0.24
C TYR A 23 -7.01 10.08 -0.53
N LEU A 24 -6.76 10.16 -1.83
CA LEU A 24 -7.39 11.15 -2.69
C LEU A 24 -8.20 10.46 -3.79
N SER A 25 -9.43 10.91 -3.98
CA SER A 25 -10.19 10.68 -5.21
C SER A 25 -10.04 11.91 -6.09
N ILE A 26 -9.40 11.76 -7.24
CA ILE A 26 -9.18 12.83 -8.20
C ILE A 26 -9.95 12.50 -9.48
N SER A 27 -10.86 13.39 -9.88
CA SER A 27 -11.73 13.20 -11.04
C SER A 27 -11.37 14.14 -12.20
N HIS A 28 -11.87 13.81 -13.40
CA HIS A 28 -11.74 14.62 -14.62
C HIS A 28 -10.29 15.03 -14.95
N CYS A 29 -9.36 14.10 -14.78
CA CYS A 29 -7.96 14.26 -15.17
C CYS A 29 -7.77 13.88 -16.65
N MET A 30 -6.74 14.46 -17.26
CA MET A 30 -6.30 14.09 -18.60
C MET A 30 -4.99 13.31 -18.51
N LEU A 31 -4.94 12.12 -19.11
CA LEU A 31 -3.71 11.36 -19.23
C LEU A 31 -2.82 12.02 -20.29
N ASN A 32 -1.57 12.29 -19.92
CA ASN A 32 -0.56 12.82 -20.80
C ASN A 32 0.67 11.90 -20.82
N GLU A 33 1.34 11.81 -21.97
CA GLU A 33 2.58 11.06 -22.13
C GLU A 33 3.64 11.95 -22.79
N TRP A 34 4.76 12.15 -22.10
CA TRP A 34 5.90 12.91 -22.61
C TRP A 34 7.18 12.15 -22.34
N GLN A 35 8.01 11.93 -23.36
CA GLN A 35 9.27 11.18 -23.24
C GLN A 35 9.11 9.83 -22.49
N LEU A 36 8.02 9.09 -22.78
CA LEU A 36 7.67 7.81 -22.12
C LEU A 36 7.26 7.91 -20.64
N HIS A 37 7.18 9.12 -20.08
CA HIS A 37 6.64 9.36 -18.75
C HIS A 37 5.14 9.66 -18.82
N ARG A 38 4.35 8.89 -18.07
CA ARG A 38 2.89 9.05 -17.98
C ARG A 38 2.51 9.88 -16.77
N SER A 39 1.65 10.87 -16.98
CA SER A 39 1.11 11.72 -15.92
C SER A 39 -0.39 11.95 -16.08
N LEU A 40 -1.09 12.11 -14.97
CA LEU A 40 -2.46 12.60 -14.93
C LEU A 40 -2.44 14.08 -14.57
N ASN A 41 -2.93 14.92 -15.48
CA ASN A 41 -3.01 16.36 -15.26
C ASN A 41 -4.43 16.76 -14.88
N THR A 42 -4.58 17.56 -13.82
CA THR A 42 -5.88 18.14 -13.49
C THR A 42 -6.33 19.11 -14.58
N THR A 43 -7.64 19.13 -14.81
CA THR A 43 -8.28 20.10 -15.70
C THR A 43 -9.04 21.13 -14.88
N ARG A 44 -9.62 22.14 -15.54
CA ARG A 44 -10.51 23.12 -14.88
C ARG A 44 -11.72 22.46 -14.19
N ASN A 45 -12.12 21.28 -14.65
CA ASN A 45 -13.27 20.55 -14.11
C ASN A 45 -12.87 19.47 -13.10
N SER A 46 -11.58 19.34 -12.80
CA SER A 46 -11.12 18.38 -11.81
C SER A 46 -11.71 18.68 -10.43
N LYS A 47 -11.83 17.62 -9.63
CA LYS A 47 -12.21 17.71 -8.23
C LYS A 47 -11.32 16.76 -7.47
N ILE A 48 -10.71 17.24 -6.39
CA ILE A 48 -9.95 16.46 -5.43
C ILE A 48 -10.85 16.29 -4.20
N GLN A 49 -11.04 15.05 -3.77
CA GLN A 49 -11.75 14.73 -2.54
C GLN A 49 -10.83 13.89 -1.67
N ILE A 50 -10.61 14.33 -0.44
CA ILE A 50 -9.97 13.49 0.58
C ILE A 50 -10.98 12.42 0.94
N THR A 51 -10.63 11.17 0.65
CA THR A 51 -11.48 10.03 0.96
C THR A 51 -10.94 9.32 2.19
N GLN A 52 -11.86 8.78 2.99
CA GLN A 52 -11.51 7.76 3.96
C GLN A 52 -11.55 6.43 3.20
N THR A 53 -10.41 5.74 3.15
CA THR A 53 -10.41 4.37 2.65
C THR A 53 -11.32 3.53 3.55
N LEU A 54 -12.19 2.72 2.93
CA LEU A 54 -13.02 1.79 3.68
C LEU A 54 -12.10 0.79 4.37
N THR A 55 -12.37 0.56 5.65
CA THR A 55 -11.71 -0.53 6.38
C THR A 55 -12.27 -1.84 5.88
N THR A 56 -11.41 -2.73 5.42
CA THR A 56 -11.77 -4.05 4.92
C THR A 56 -11.04 -5.13 5.70
N THR A 57 -11.75 -6.21 5.99
CA THR A 57 -11.15 -7.44 6.52
C THR A 57 -10.92 -8.40 5.37
N LEU A 58 -9.69 -8.89 5.21
CA LEU A 58 -9.29 -9.81 4.16
C LEU A 58 -8.55 -10.99 4.77
N ARG A 59 -8.77 -12.17 4.21
CA ARG A 59 -8.08 -13.42 4.57
C ARG A 59 -7.37 -13.98 3.35
N GLY A 60 -6.15 -14.45 3.53
CA GLY A 60 -5.39 -15.04 2.43
C GLY A 60 -3.97 -15.45 2.82
N ASN A 61 -3.25 -16.00 1.86
CA ASN A 61 -1.85 -16.37 2.02
C ASN A 61 -0.94 -15.22 1.59
N ILE A 62 0.05 -14.92 2.42
CA ILE A 62 1.17 -14.09 2.02
C ILE A 62 2.13 -14.99 1.23
N ASP A 63 2.32 -14.69 -0.05
CA ASP A 63 3.17 -15.48 -0.95
C ASP A 63 4.51 -14.78 -1.28
N PHE A 64 4.57 -13.47 -1.06
CA PHE A 64 5.74 -12.65 -1.35
C PHE A 64 5.86 -11.52 -0.36
N ILE A 65 7.10 -11.18 0.00
CA ILE A 65 7.43 -10.05 0.86
C ILE A 65 8.60 -9.26 0.29
N THR A 66 8.67 -7.97 0.62
CA THR A 66 9.83 -7.11 0.38
C THR A 66 9.91 -6.08 1.50
N LEU A 67 11.11 -5.73 1.92
CA LEU A 67 11.31 -4.70 2.93
C LEU A 67 11.71 -3.37 2.29
N ASN A 68 11.22 -2.28 2.87
CA ASN A 68 11.76 -0.94 2.67
C ASN A 68 12.19 -0.35 4.02
N ASP A 69 12.61 0.92 4.05
CA ASP A 69 13.16 1.53 5.27
C ASP A 69 12.16 1.65 6.44
N ILE A 70 10.86 1.55 6.18
CA ILE A 70 9.80 1.87 7.17
C ILE A 70 8.72 0.78 7.31
N ALA A 71 8.60 -0.13 6.35
CA ALA A 71 7.53 -1.11 6.27
C ALA A 71 7.95 -2.38 5.53
N VAL A 72 7.15 -3.43 5.73
CA VAL A 72 7.13 -4.64 4.91
C VAL A 72 6.02 -4.51 3.89
N GLU A 73 6.33 -4.68 2.62
CA GLU A 73 5.34 -4.87 1.56
C GLU A 73 5.10 -6.35 1.36
N PHE A 74 3.83 -6.76 1.24
CA PHE A 74 3.49 -8.14 0.93
C PHE A 74 2.39 -8.28 -0.12
N ALA A 75 2.44 -9.40 -0.84
CA ALA A 75 1.40 -9.80 -1.78
C ALA A 75 0.48 -10.83 -1.10
N LEU A 76 -0.77 -10.46 -0.89
CA LEU A 76 -1.80 -11.33 -0.33
C LEU A 76 -2.62 -11.99 -1.44
N LYS A 77 -2.57 -13.31 -1.52
CA LYS A 77 -3.48 -14.12 -2.34
C LYS A 77 -4.75 -14.42 -1.54
N VAL A 78 -5.82 -13.67 -1.84
CA VAL A 78 -7.12 -13.83 -1.18
C VAL A 78 -7.85 -15.04 -1.75
N ASP A 79 -8.40 -15.91 -0.90
CA ASP A 79 -9.02 -17.19 -1.30
C ASP A 79 -10.11 -17.05 -2.39
N SER A 80 -10.75 -15.89 -2.48
CA SER A 80 -11.82 -15.57 -3.44
C SER A 80 -11.36 -14.89 -4.72
N LYS A 81 -10.06 -14.61 -4.90
CA LYS A 81 -9.52 -13.87 -6.04
C LYS A 81 -8.31 -14.57 -6.64
N GLU A 82 -8.26 -14.63 -7.97
CA GLU A 82 -7.08 -15.16 -8.68
C GLU A 82 -5.87 -14.22 -8.62
N GLN A 83 -6.10 -12.91 -8.40
CA GLN A 83 -5.04 -11.90 -8.36
C GLN A 83 -4.62 -11.58 -6.92
N CYS A 84 -3.31 -11.49 -6.71
CA CYS A 84 -2.74 -11.00 -5.47
C CYS A 84 -2.99 -9.49 -5.32
N GLN A 85 -3.18 -9.06 -4.08
CA GLN A 85 -3.28 -7.65 -3.70
C GLN A 85 -2.07 -7.26 -2.86
N ASP A 86 -1.47 -6.11 -3.18
CA ASP A 86 -0.29 -5.60 -2.49
C ASP A 86 -0.69 -4.73 -1.30
N PHE A 87 -0.02 -4.97 -0.17
CA PHE A 87 -0.22 -4.25 1.08
C PHE A 87 1.10 -3.80 1.68
N SER A 88 1.05 -2.71 2.45
CA SER A 88 2.16 -2.19 3.24
C SER A 88 1.84 -2.29 4.72
N VAL A 89 2.79 -2.81 5.49
CA VAL A 89 2.63 -3.13 6.91
C VAL A 89 3.82 -2.61 7.69
N TYR A 90 3.56 -1.72 8.63
CA TYR A 90 4.59 -1.18 9.50
C TYR A 90 5.24 -2.26 10.35
N PHE A 91 6.53 -2.12 10.62
CA PHE A 91 7.31 -3.07 11.44
C PHE A 91 6.71 -3.31 12.83
N ALA A 92 6.00 -2.33 13.40
CA ALA A 92 5.30 -2.49 14.67
C ALA A 92 4.24 -3.60 14.61
N ILE A 93 3.47 -3.67 13.53
CA ILE A 93 2.46 -4.71 13.32
C ILE A 93 3.14 -6.05 13.08
N ILE A 94 4.17 -6.10 12.22
CA ILE A 94 4.95 -7.31 11.96
C ILE A 94 5.51 -7.91 13.25
N ARG A 95 6.11 -7.08 14.11
CA ARG A 95 6.66 -7.51 15.40
C ARG A 95 5.58 -7.92 16.41
N SER A 96 4.37 -7.41 16.29
CA SER A 96 3.24 -7.88 17.08
C SER A 96 2.76 -9.27 16.64
N VAL A 97 2.83 -9.56 15.33
CA VAL A 97 2.40 -10.85 14.76
C VAL A 97 3.46 -11.93 14.91
N PHE A 98 4.74 -11.54 14.82
CA PHE A 98 5.91 -12.41 15.01
C PHE A 98 6.77 -11.86 16.17
N PRO A 99 6.37 -12.08 17.44
CA PRO A 99 7.05 -11.50 18.61
C PRO A 99 8.55 -11.83 18.69
N GLU A 100 8.97 -12.96 18.16
CA GLU A 100 10.37 -13.39 18.06
C GLU A 100 11.24 -12.44 17.21
N THR A 101 10.62 -11.62 16.35
CA THR A 101 11.31 -10.62 15.53
C THR A 101 11.63 -9.32 16.28
N LEU A 102 11.21 -9.16 17.54
CA LEU A 102 11.45 -7.95 18.33
C LEU A 102 12.94 -7.59 18.45
N GLN A 103 13.81 -8.60 18.55
CA GLN A 103 15.27 -8.43 18.66
C GLN A 103 16.01 -8.61 17.33
N VAL A 104 15.29 -8.97 16.26
CA VAL A 104 15.87 -9.20 14.94
C VAL A 104 16.16 -7.86 14.27
N ARG A 105 17.37 -7.71 13.73
CA ARG A 105 17.77 -6.53 12.95
C ARG A 105 17.00 -6.49 11.63
N LEU A 106 16.76 -5.30 11.10
CA LEU A 106 16.00 -5.15 9.84
C LEU A 106 16.64 -5.93 8.67
N GLU A 107 17.96 -5.99 8.61
CA GLU A 107 18.74 -6.74 7.62
C GLU A 107 18.44 -8.26 7.64
N ASP A 108 18.15 -8.80 8.82
CA ASP A 108 17.84 -10.22 9.00
C ASP A 108 16.33 -10.50 8.98
N LEU A 109 15.50 -9.46 9.11
CA LEU A 109 14.06 -9.56 9.20
C LEU A 109 13.45 -10.09 7.90
N GLU A 110 13.96 -9.67 6.73
CA GLU A 110 13.51 -10.16 5.44
C GLU A 110 13.72 -11.67 5.33
N ASN A 111 14.93 -12.14 5.63
CA ASN A 111 15.27 -13.57 5.59
C ASN A 111 14.40 -14.38 6.56
N TYR A 112 14.14 -13.84 7.76
CA TYR A 112 13.26 -14.48 8.73
C TYR A 112 11.83 -14.65 8.19
N LEU A 113 11.25 -13.57 7.66
CA LEU A 113 9.88 -13.58 7.16
C LEU A 113 9.75 -14.43 5.90
N LEU A 114 10.76 -14.46 5.02
CA LEU A 114 10.80 -15.32 3.84
C LEU A 114 10.70 -16.81 4.21
N GLN A 115 11.29 -17.22 5.34
CA GLN A 115 11.21 -18.60 5.84
C GLN A 115 9.83 -18.99 6.37
N LYS A 116 8.94 -18.01 6.62
CA LYS A 116 7.57 -18.25 7.08
C LYS A 116 6.57 -18.39 5.94
N LEU A 117 6.98 -18.07 4.72
CA LEU A 117 6.08 -18.12 3.57
C LEU A 117 5.86 -19.56 3.08
N PRO A 118 4.64 -19.90 2.61
CA PRO A 118 3.44 -19.06 2.64
C PRO A 118 2.85 -18.97 4.05
N THR A 119 2.35 -17.79 4.43
CA THR A 119 1.72 -17.57 5.75
C THR A 119 0.26 -17.19 5.60
N LEU A 120 -0.64 -17.96 6.23
CA LEU A 120 -2.06 -17.64 6.27
C LEU A 120 -2.33 -16.54 7.30
N VAL A 121 -2.98 -15.46 6.86
CA VAL A 121 -3.28 -14.31 7.71
C VAL A 121 -4.71 -13.80 7.50
N GLU A 122 -5.23 -13.14 8.53
CA GLU A 122 -6.32 -12.19 8.39
C GLU A 122 -5.80 -10.79 8.70
N LEU A 123 -6.14 -9.86 7.81
CA LEU A 123 -5.74 -8.46 7.91
C LEU A 123 -6.94 -7.54 7.91
N ILE A 124 -6.82 -6.46 8.67
CA ILE A 124 -7.70 -5.31 8.63
C ILE A 124 -6.92 -4.21 7.92
N ALA A 125 -7.32 -3.88 6.69
CA ALA A 125 -6.65 -2.87 5.88
C ALA A 125 -7.54 -1.65 5.63
N GLN A 126 -6.90 -0.52 5.45
CA GLN A 126 -7.50 0.72 4.96
C GLN A 126 -6.83 1.04 3.62
N GLY A 127 -7.46 0.65 2.50
CA GLY A 127 -6.77 0.64 1.20
C GLY A 127 -5.65 -0.41 1.22
N SER A 128 -4.43 -0.02 0.83
CA SER A 128 -3.25 -0.91 0.89
C SER A 128 -2.50 -0.86 2.22
N ASN A 129 -2.88 0.01 3.17
CA ASN A 129 -2.23 0.09 4.47
C ASN A 129 -2.90 -0.86 5.46
N VAL A 130 -2.13 -1.74 6.08
CA VAL A 130 -2.64 -2.65 7.10
C VAL A 130 -2.68 -1.95 8.44
N GLN A 131 -3.86 -1.95 9.07
CA GLN A 131 -4.10 -1.41 10.40
C GLN A 131 -3.90 -2.46 11.48
N ASN A 132 -4.24 -3.72 11.16
CA ASN A 132 -4.05 -4.85 12.06
C ASN A 132 -3.88 -6.15 11.26
N MET A 133 -3.16 -7.11 11.81
CA MET A 133 -2.89 -8.41 11.19
C MET A 133 -2.76 -9.47 12.27
N HIS A 134 -3.20 -10.70 11.98
CA HIS A 134 -2.94 -11.86 12.82
C HIS A 134 -2.82 -13.14 11.98
N LEU A 135 -2.10 -14.12 12.53
CA LEU A 135 -1.94 -15.46 11.94
C LEU A 135 -3.21 -16.27 12.16
N ILE A 136 -3.54 -17.15 11.20
CA ILE A 136 -4.65 -18.12 11.28
C ILE A 136 -4.12 -19.54 11.13
#